data_AF-A0A7W0Z1W9-F1
#
_entry.id   AF-A0A7W0Z1W9-F1
#
_cell.length_a   1.000
_cell.length_b   1.000
_cell.length_c   1.000
_cell.angle_alpha   90.00
_cell.angle_beta   90.00
_cell.angle_gamma   90.00
#
_symmetry.space_group_name_H-M   'P 1'
#
loop_
_entity.id
_entity.type
_entity.pdbx_description
1 polymer ?
#
loop_
_entity_poly.entity_id
_entity_poly.type
_entity_poly.pdbx_seq_one_letter_code
_entity_poly.pdbx_strand_id
1 'polypeptide(L)' 'PLDQALQHATTEMVRWLGQDYGLDLTAASAILGQCVEYDVGNVFDPAYTMICKVPKAILAMLGDR' A
#
# COMPACT_ATOMS: atom_id res chain seq x y z
N PRO A 1 -5.07 -9.36 -14.90
CA PRO A 1 -5.04 -10.02 -13.56
C PRO A 1 -3.96 -9.48 -12.63
N LEU A 2 -2.72 -9.25 -13.10
CA LEU A 2 -1.64 -8.69 -12.27
C LEU A 2 -1.91 -7.23 -11.86
N ASP A 3 -2.41 -6.45 -12.82
CA ASP A 3 -2.92 -5.10 -12.65
C ASP A 3 -4.02 -5.03 -11.59
N GLN A 4 -4.93 -6.00 -11.58
CA GLN A 4 -5.98 -6.09 -10.56
C GLN A 4 -5.41 -6.41 -9.17
N ALA A 5 -4.48 -7.37 -9.06
CA ALA A 5 -3.82 -7.70 -7.80
C ALA A 5 -3.04 -6.50 -7.23
N LEU A 6 -2.36 -5.75 -8.11
CA LEU A 6 -1.70 -4.50 -7.77
C LEU A 6 -2.70 -3.47 -7.24
N GLN A 7 -3.78 -3.21 -8.00
CA GLN A 7 -4.82 -2.26 -7.61
C GLN A 7 -5.42 -2.62 -6.24
N HIS A 8 -5.77 -3.89 -6.00
CA HIS A 8 -6.30 -4.34 -4.72
C HIS A 8 -5.30 -4.10 -3.57
N ALA A 9 -4.02 -4.47 -3.75
CA ALA A 9 -3.01 -4.26 -2.72
C ALA A 9 -2.80 -2.77 -2.40
N THR A 10 -2.79 -1.90 -3.42
CA THR A 10 -2.66 -0.45 -3.24
C THR A 10 -3.91 0.15 -2.58
N THR A 11 -5.11 -0.23 -3.01
CA THR A 11 -6.36 0.27 -2.43
C THR A 11 -6.49 -0.12 -0.96
N GLU A 12 -6.15 -1.36 -0.61
CA GLU A 12 -6.18 -1.79 0.79
C GLU A 12 -5.14 -1.07 1.65
N MET A 13 -3.95 -0.77 1.11
CA MET A 13 -2.96 0.05 1.80
C MET A 13 -3.47 1.49 2.03
N VAL A 14 -4.06 2.13 1.02
CA VAL A 14 -4.67 3.46 1.17
C VAL A 14 -5.77 3.46 2.23
N ARG A 15 -6.65 2.44 2.20
CA ARG A 15 -7.72 2.26 3.18
C ARG A 15 -7.16 2.11 4.60
N TRP A 16 -6.12 1.29 4.77
CA TRP A 16 -5.47 1.07 6.07
C TRP A 16 -4.82 2.35 6.60
N LEU A 17 -4.09 3.08 5.76
CA LEU A 17 -3.49 4.37 6.11
C LEU A 17 -4.54 5.40 6.54
N GLY A 18 -5.72 5.42 5.90
CA GLY A 18 -6.80 6.30 6.31
C GLY A 18 -7.45 5.91 7.64
N GLN A 19 -7.61 4.61 7.90
CA GLN A 19 -8.23 4.10 9.12
C GLN A 19 -7.33 4.22 10.35
N ASP A 20 -6.06 3.86 10.22
CA ASP A 20 -5.17 3.72 11.37
C ASP A 20 -4.24 4.92 11.56
N TYR A 21 -4.01 5.72 10.51
CA TYR A 21 -3.13 6.90 10.53
C TYR A 21 -3.85 8.21 10.17
N GLY A 22 -5.18 8.18 9.98
CA GLY A 22 -5.99 9.38 9.76
C GLY A 22 -5.72 10.13 8.45
N LEU A 23 -5.06 9.49 7.47
CA LEU A 23 -4.76 10.11 6.19
C LEU A 23 -5.98 10.17 5.28
N ASP A 24 -6.20 11.32 4.64
CA ASP A 24 -7.13 11.38 3.51
C ASP A 24 -6.54 10.72 2.26
N LEU A 25 -7.37 10.54 1.23
CA LEU A 25 -6.97 9.89 -0.02
C LEU A 25 -5.78 10.60 -0.68
N THR A 26 -5.76 11.93 -0.66
CA THR A 26 -4.72 12.72 -1.30
C THR A 26 -3.39 12.57 -0.58
N ALA A 27 -3.38 12.67 0.76
CA ALA A 27 -2.20 12.51 1.59
C ALA A 27 -1.65 11.08 1.52
N ALA A 28 -2.52 10.07 1.62
CA ALA A 28 -2.12 8.67 1.47
C ALA A 28 -1.50 8.41 0.08
N SER A 29 -2.13 8.92 -0.99
CA SER A 29 -1.60 8.78 -2.35
C SER A 29 -0.27 9.49 -2.53
N ALA A 30 -0.10 10.68 -1.96
CA ALA A 30 1.15 11.43 -2.04
C ALA A 30 2.31 10.68 -1.37
N ILE A 31 2.09 10.11 -0.19
CA ILE A 31 3.10 9.34 0.54
C ILE A 31 3.44 8.06 -0.20
N LEU A 32 2.42 7.28 -0.59
CA LEU A 32 2.64 6.04 -1.33
C LEU A 32 3.39 6.31 -2.64
N GLY A 33 3.08 7.40 -3.35
CA GLY A 33 3.79 7.78 -4.57
C GLY A 33 5.30 8.02 -4.37
N GLN A 34 5.76 8.26 -3.14
CA GLN A 34 7.18 8.49 -2.83
C GLN A 34 7.88 7.25 -2.26
N CYS A 35 7.19 6.44 -1.45
CA CYS A 35 7.87 5.41 -0.65
C CYS A 35 7.27 4.01 -0.77
N VAL A 36 6.25 3.80 -1.60
CA VAL A 36 5.67 2.46 -1.76
C VAL A 36 6.68 1.52 -2.40
N GLU A 37 6.73 0.30 -1.88
CA GLU A 37 7.47 -0.81 -2.50
C GLU A 37 6.50 -1.93 -2.84
N TYR A 38 6.67 -2.52 -4.02
CA TYR A 38 5.86 -3.66 -4.43
C TYR A 38 6.71 -4.91 -4.58
N ASP A 39 6.27 -6.00 -3.95
CA ASP A 39 6.83 -7.32 -4.18
C ASP A 39 5.83 -8.20 -4.91
N VAL A 40 6.32 -8.98 -5.87
CA VAL A 40 5.54 -10.03 -6.52
C VAL A 40 5.51 -11.24 -5.59
N GLY A 41 4.33 -11.60 -5.09
CA GLY A 41 4.16 -12.81 -4.28
C GLY A 41 4.07 -14.06 -5.13
N ASN A 42 3.15 -14.06 -6.09
CA ASN A 42 2.90 -15.19 -6.99
C ASN A 42 2.35 -14.73 -8.34
N VAL A 43 2.83 -15.34 -9.42
CA VAL A 43 2.35 -15.16 -10.81
C VAL A 43 2.20 -16.49 -11.55
N PHE A 44 2.25 -17.62 -10.83
CA PHE A 44 2.23 -18.96 -11.43
C PHE A 44 0.80 -19.51 -11.57
N ASP A 45 0.03 -19.49 -10.49
CA ASP A 45 -1.36 -19.94 -10.51
C ASP A 45 -2.32 -18.78 -10.87
N PRO A 46 -3.59 -19.06 -11.21
CA PRO A 46 -4.54 -18.03 -11.65
C PRO A 46 -4.77 -16.88 -10.64
N ALA A 47 -4.46 -17.07 -9.36
CA ALA A 47 -4.60 -16.07 -8.32
C ALA A 47 -3.28 -15.30 -8.13
N TYR A 48 -3.09 -14.28 -8.95
CA TYR A 48 -1.89 -13.44 -8.88
C TYR A 48 -1.87 -12.66 -7.57
N THR A 49 -0.69 -12.58 -6.95
CA THR A 49 -0.50 -11.93 -5.65
C THR A 49 0.55 -10.83 -5.76
N MET A 50 0.16 -9.62 -5.34
CA MET A 50 1.03 -8.46 -5.19
C MET A 50 1.01 -7.99 -3.74
N ILE A 51 2.16 -7.61 -3.22
CA ILE A 51 2.32 -7.10 -1.85
C ILE A 51 2.64 -5.62 -1.96
N CYS A 52 1.84 -4.78 -1.32
CA CYS A 52 2.09 -3.34 -1.18
C CYS A 52 2.75 -3.10 0.19
N LYS A 53 3.95 -2.50 0.21
CA LYS A 53 4.73 -2.27 1.42
C LYS A 53 5.03 -0.78 1.60
N VAL A 54 5.14 -0.38 2.85
CA VAL A 54 5.65 0.94 3.27
C VAL A 54 6.72 0.72 4.34
N PRO A 55 7.87 1.43 4.29
CA PRO A 55 8.89 1.32 5.31
C PRO A 55 8.34 1.68 6.70
N LYS A 56 8.62 0.84 7.72
CA LYS A 56 8.12 1.06 9.09
C LYS A 56 8.54 2.40 9.68
N ALA A 57 9.70 2.92 9.28
CA ALA A 57 10.15 4.26 9.71
C ALA A 57 9.19 5.36 9.27
N ILE A 58 8.60 5.26 8.06
CA ILE A 58 7.59 6.20 7.58
C ILE A 58 6.32 6.08 8.40
N LEU A 59 5.89 4.85 8.70
CA LEU A 59 4.70 4.62 9.53
C LEU A 59 4.85 5.18 10.94
N ALA A 60 6.02 4.99 11.56
CA ALA A 60 6.32 5.56 12.88
C ALA A 60 6.20 7.09 12.86
N MET A 61 6.75 7.75 11.83
CA MET A 61 6.65 9.20 11.67
C MET A 61 5.20 9.71 11.49
N LEU A 62 4.30 8.86 10.96
CA LEU A 62 2.89 9.20 10.78
C LEU A 62 2.08 8.99 12.05
N GLY A 63 2.39 7.96 12.84
CA GLY A 63 1.70 7.62 14.09
C GLY A 63 2.13 8.43 15.32
N ASP A 64 3.27 9.13 15.26
CA ASP A 64 3.73 10.05 16.31
C ASP A 64 3.05 11.44 16.27
N ARG A 65 1.97 11.60 15.48
CA ARG A 65 1.13 12.80 15.41
C ARG A 65 -0.20 12.60 16.12
#